data_AF-A0A535XJ18-F1
#
_entry.id   AF-A0A535XJ18-F1
#
_cell.length_a   1.000
_cell.length_b   1.000
_cell.length_c   1.000
_cell.angle_alpha   90.00
_cell.angle_beta   90.00
_cell.angle_gamma   90.00
#
_symmetry.space_group_name_H-M   'P 1'
#
loop_
_entity.id
_entity.type
_entity.pdbx_description
1 polymer ?
#
loop_
_entity_poly.entity_id
_entity_poly.type
_entity_poly.pdbx_seq_one_letter_code
_entity_poly.pdbx_strand_id
1 'polypeptide(L)'
;SLRLLDLTGPWPTRAGASMAINSGRRDRARRWSQAIYEAHPDAEGLWYPSSMDANNRCVALYERGRHAVPGNPGFHAALSDARLAVLVHNAAARFNYDLIGTPYRP
;
A
#
# COMPACT_ATOMS: atom_id res chain seq x y z
N SER A 1 6.26 -9.42 14.73
CA SER A 1 6.71 -9.54 13.32
C SER A 1 5.52 -9.94 12.47
N LEU A 2 5.49 -9.57 11.19
CA LEU A 2 4.40 -9.93 10.26
C LEU A 2 4.81 -11.14 9.39
N ARG A 3 3.87 -12.06 9.16
CA ARG A 3 4.00 -13.15 8.18
C ARG A 3 3.40 -12.73 6.84
N LEU A 4 4.24 -12.23 5.93
CA LEU A 4 3.79 -11.79 4.60
C LEU A 4 4.16 -12.82 3.54
N LEU A 5 3.24 -13.09 2.61
CA LEU A 5 3.60 -13.82 1.40
C LEU A 5 4.42 -12.90 0.47
N ASP A 6 5.61 -13.36 0.09
CA ASP A 6 6.51 -12.61 -0.77
C ASP A 6 6.15 -12.78 -2.26
N LEU A 7 5.61 -11.71 -2.85
CA LEU A 7 5.30 -11.59 -4.29
C LEU A 7 6.41 -10.89 -5.09
N THR A 8 7.53 -10.55 -4.45
CA THR A 8 8.72 -9.97 -5.07
C THR A 8 9.67 -11.05 -5.59
N GLY A 9 9.64 -12.24 -4.97
CA GLY A 9 10.43 -13.40 -5.33
C GLY A 9 9.79 -14.32 -6.39
N PRO A 10 10.21 -15.59 -6.45
CA PRO A 10 9.79 -16.53 -7.50
C PRO A 10 8.41 -17.16 -7.26
N TRP A 11 7.76 -16.92 -6.11
CA TRP A 11 6.48 -17.53 -5.79
C TRP A 11 5.39 -17.26 -6.83
N PRO A 12 5.18 -16.03 -7.33
CA PRO A 12 4.15 -15.76 -8.33
C PRO A 12 4.31 -16.63 -9.58
N THR A 13 5.53 -16.79 -10.09
CA THR A 13 5.81 -17.65 -11.25
C THR A 13 5.47 -19.11 -10.95
N ARG A 14 5.84 -19.63 -9.78
CA ARG A 14 5.51 -21.01 -9.36
C ARG A 14 4.01 -21.23 -9.20
N ALA A 15 3.27 -20.20 -8.79
CA ALA A 15 1.82 -20.23 -8.68
C ALA A 15 1.08 -20.04 -10.03
N GLY A 16 1.81 -19.90 -11.14
CA GLY A 16 1.22 -19.65 -12.46
C GLY A 16 0.75 -18.21 -12.68
N ALA A 17 1.16 -17.28 -11.83
CA ALA A 17 0.92 -15.85 -12.03
C ALA A 17 1.92 -15.25 -13.02
N SER A 18 1.61 -14.04 -13.48
CA SER A 18 2.52 -13.18 -14.23
C SER A 18 2.64 -11.82 -13.54
N MET A 19 3.45 -10.91 -14.08
CA MET A 19 3.55 -9.53 -13.57
C MET A 19 2.21 -8.81 -13.46
N ALA A 20 1.16 -9.28 -14.16
CA ALA A 20 -0.20 -8.76 -14.03
C ALA A 20 -0.80 -8.90 -12.62
N ILE A 21 -0.23 -9.71 -11.73
CA ILE A 21 -0.60 -9.73 -10.31
C ILE A 21 -0.22 -8.43 -9.59
N ASN A 22 0.89 -7.80 -9.99
CA ASN A 22 1.46 -6.61 -9.36
C ASN A 22 1.14 -5.32 -10.13
N SER A 23 1.18 -5.36 -11.47
CA SER A 23 1.03 -4.17 -12.33
C SER A 23 -0.17 -4.22 -13.28
N GLY A 24 -0.96 -5.30 -13.21
CA GLY A 24 -2.11 -5.49 -14.08
C GLY A 24 -3.37 -4.78 -13.60
N ARG A 25 -4.50 -5.14 -14.20
CA ARG A 25 -5.81 -4.61 -13.80
C ARG A 25 -6.13 -4.93 -12.34
N ARG A 26 -6.73 -3.97 -11.64
CA ARG A 26 -7.07 -4.07 -10.21
C ARG A 26 -8.01 -5.23 -9.88
N ASP A 27 -8.91 -5.61 -10.77
CA ASP A 27 -9.80 -6.77 -10.61
C ASP A 27 -9.02 -8.08 -10.54
N ARG A 28 -7.99 -8.23 -11.38
CA ARG A 28 -7.09 -9.39 -11.37
C ARG A 28 -6.27 -9.45 -10.08
N ALA A 29 -5.66 -8.34 -9.65
CA ALA A 29 -4.90 -8.28 -8.40
C ALA A 29 -5.77 -8.63 -7.17
N ARG A 30 -7.03 -8.15 -7.14
CA ARG A 30 -8.00 -8.49 -6.09
C ARG A 30 -8.32 -9.98 -6.04
N ARG A 31 -8.59 -10.61 -7.19
CA ARG A 31 -8.85 -12.06 -7.27
C ARG A 31 -7.66 -12.89 -6.79
N TRP A 32 -6.44 -12.49 -7.16
CA TRP A 32 -5.22 -13.11 -6.63
C TRP A 32 -5.11 -12.96 -5.12
N SER A 33 -5.37 -11.76 -4.59
CA SER A 33 -5.33 -11.53 -3.14
C SER A 33 -6.34 -12.41 -2.40
N GLN A 34 -7.57 -12.54 -2.91
CA GLN A 34 -8.59 -13.43 -2.34
C GLN A 34 -8.16 -14.90 -2.37
N ALA A 35 -7.68 -15.39 -3.51
CA ALA A 35 -7.21 -16.77 -3.65
C ALA A 35 -6.02 -17.07 -2.72
N ILE A 36 -5.08 -16.12 -2.58
CA ILE A 36 -3.97 -16.24 -1.63
C ILE A 36 -4.47 -16.28 -0.19
N TYR A 37 -5.41 -15.40 0.16
CA TYR A 37 -6.00 -15.34 1.51
C TYR A 37 -6.65 -16.67 1.92
N GLU A 38 -7.33 -17.33 0.98
CA GLU A 38 -7.94 -18.65 1.17
C GLU A 38 -6.90 -19.78 1.24
N ALA A 39 -5.92 -19.79 0.32
CA ALA A 39 -4.92 -20.86 0.23
C ALA A 39 -3.84 -20.80 1.31
N HIS A 40 -3.59 -19.63 1.90
CA HIS A 40 -2.56 -19.40 2.90
C HIS A 40 -3.15 -18.83 4.20
N PRO A 41 -3.75 -19.68 5.07
CA PRO A 41 -4.42 -19.24 6.30
C PRO A 41 -3.49 -18.50 7.27
N ASP A 42 -2.18 -18.81 7.27
CA ASP A 42 -1.20 -18.20 8.17
C ASP A 42 -0.64 -16.87 7.67
N ALA A 43 -0.90 -16.51 6.41
CA ALA A 43 -0.45 -15.25 5.83
C ALA A 43 -1.26 -14.07 6.41
N GLU A 44 -0.55 -13.08 6.93
CA GLU A 44 -1.10 -11.86 7.51
C GLU A 44 -1.18 -10.70 6.50
N GLY A 45 -0.64 -10.91 5.30
CA GLY A 45 -0.67 -9.98 4.20
C GLY A 45 0.25 -10.39 3.06
N LEU A 46 0.46 -9.46 2.13
CA LEU A 46 1.29 -9.61 0.95
C LEU A 46 2.40 -8.57 0.95
N TRP A 47 3.61 -8.98 0.62
CA TRP A 47 4.70 -8.08 0.25
C TRP A 47 4.81 -8.07 -1.28
N TYR A 48 4.58 -6.92 -1.91
CA TYR A 48 4.52 -6.80 -3.37
C TYR A 48 5.29 -5.58 -3.88
N PRO A 49 5.78 -5.61 -5.13
CA PRO A 49 6.42 -4.45 -5.75
C PRO A 49 5.38 -3.43 -6.23
N SER A 50 5.63 -2.15 -5.96
CA SER A 50 4.78 -1.04 -6.42
C SER A 50 4.78 -0.91 -7.94
N SER A 51 3.59 -0.83 -8.54
CA SER A 51 3.43 -0.50 -9.97
C SER A 51 3.63 0.98 -10.29
N MET A 52 3.67 1.84 -9.27
CA MET A 52 3.70 3.31 -9.41
C MET A 52 4.98 3.96 -8.85
N ASP A 53 5.80 3.20 -8.13
CA ASP A 53 6.99 3.68 -7.43
C ASP A 53 8.18 2.77 -7.72
N ALA A 54 8.48 2.52 -9.00
CA ALA A 54 9.66 1.77 -9.46
C ALA A 54 9.90 0.42 -8.72
N ASN A 55 8.86 -0.40 -8.53
CA ASN A 55 8.91 -1.66 -7.78
C ASN A 55 9.31 -1.53 -6.30
N ASN A 56 9.21 -0.35 -5.71
CA ASN A 56 9.45 -0.14 -4.29
C ASN A 56 8.51 -1.02 -3.44
N ARG A 57 8.94 -1.32 -2.21
CA ARG A 57 8.28 -2.30 -1.35
C ARG A 57 6.93 -1.76 -0.88
N CYS A 58 5.87 -2.50 -1.17
CA CYS A 58 4.53 -2.24 -0.64
C CYS A 58 4.02 -3.45 0.15
N VAL A 59 3.14 -3.17 1.11
CA VAL A 59 2.48 -4.20 1.92
C VAL A 59 0.98 -4.02 1.81
N ALA A 60 0.26 -5.11 1.51
CA ALA A 60 -1.18 -5.19 1.67
C ALA A 60 -1.47 -6.10 2.87
N LEU A 61 -2.14 -5.57 3.89
CA LEU A 61 -2.47 -6.33 5.10
C LEU A 61 -3.86 -6.95 5.00
N TYR A 62 -3.97 -8.19 5.46
CA TYR A 62 -5.26 -8.80 5.81
C TYR A 62 -5.63 -8.45 7.25
N GLU A 63 -6.88 -8.72 7.64
CA GLU A 63 -7.35 -8.49 9.01
C GLU A 63 -6.60 -9.35 10.05
N ARG A 64 -6.00 -10.47 9.62
CA ARG A 64 -5.07 -11.30 10.41
C ARG A 64 -3.85 -10.49 10.89
N GLY A 65 -3.37 -9.55 10.07
CA GLY A 65 -2.25 -8.66 10.37
C GLY A 65 -2.61 -7.39 11.15
N ARG A 66 -3.86 -7.23 11.60
CA ARG A 66 -4.33 -5.99 12.27
C ARG A 66 -3.47 -5.53 13.45
N HIS A 67 -2.83 -6.48 14.13
CA HIS A 67 -2.01 -6.21 15.31
C HIS A 67 -0.75 -5.39 14.99
N ALA A 68 -0.37 -5.28 13.71
CA ALA A 68 0.73 -4.43 13.26
C ALA A 68 0.31 -2.99 12.98
N VAL A 69 -1.00 -2.68 12.96
CA VAL A 69 -1.51 -1.33 12.79
C VAL A 69 -1.70 -0.70 14.17
N PRO A 70 -1.11 0.47 14.47
CA PRO A 70 -1.32 1.16 15.74
C PRO A 70 -2.80 1.46 15.96
N GLY A 71 -3.28 1.29 17.20
CA GLY A 71 -4.68 1.57 17.54
C GLY A 71 -5.05 3.05 17.44
N ASN A 72 -4.07 3.95 17.44
CA ASN A 72 -4.24 5.39 17.23
C ASN A 72 -3.17 5.91 16.27
N PRO A 73 -3.50 6.88 15.40
CA PRO A 73 -2.52 7.50 14.53
C PRO A 73 -1.51 8.31 15.37
N GLY A 74 -0.25 8.35 14.92
CA GLY A 74 0.77 9.20 15.56
C GLY A 74 0.51 10.71 15.38
N PHE A 75 -0.34 11.07 14.41
CA PHE A 75 -0.75 12.44 14.15
C PHE A 75 -2.21 12.45 13.66
N HIS A 76 -3.04 13.29 14.26
CA HIS A 76 -4.43 13.49 13.88
C HIS A 76 -4.76 14.98 14.01
N ALA A 77 -5.17 15.61 12.89
CA ALA A 77 -5.49 17.02 12.82
C ALA A 77 -6.57 17.28 11.77
N ALA A 78 -7.24 18.44 11.87
CA ALA A 78 -8.15 18.89 10.83
C ALA A 78 -7.39 19.19 9.52
N LEU A 79 -8.04 19.04 8.37
CA LEU A 79 -7.43 19.34 7.07
C LEU A 79 -6.96 20.81 6.94
N SER A 80 -7.58 21.71 7.71
CA SER A 80 -7.22 23.13 7.81
C SER A 80 -6.02 23.42 8.74
N ASP A 81 -5.47 22.42 9.43
CA ASP A 81 -4.32 22.61 10.31
C ASP A 81 -3.05 22.91 9.50
N ALA A 82 -2.36 23.99 9.85
CA ALA A 82 -1.15 24.44 9.16
C ALA A 82 -0.02 23.38 9.17
N ARG A 83 0.08 22.56 10.22
CA ARG A 83 1.07 21.46 10.30
C ARG A 83 0.80 20.39 9.27
N LEU A 84 -0.47 20.09 9.01
CA LEU A 84 -0.87 19.14 7.98
C LEU A 84 -0.64 19.72 6.58
N ALA A 85 -0.87 21.03 6.39
CA ALA A 85 -0.60 21.69 5.11
C ALA A 85 0.85 21.48 4.65
N VAL A 86 1.84 21.65 5.52
CA VAL A 86 3.26 21.41 5.20
C VAL A 86 3.51 19.96 4.74
N LEU A 87 2.92 18.98 5.42
CA LEU A 87 3.06 17.56 5.04
C LEU A 87 2.44 17.27 3.68
N VAL A 88 1.26 17.82 3.41
CA VAL A 88 0.55 17.65 2.13
C VAL A 88 1.31 18.32 0.98
N HIS A 89 1.83 19.54 1.19
CA HIS A 89 2.66 20.24 0.20
C HIS A 89 3.92 19.46 -0.15
N ASN A 90 4.64 18.93 0.85
CA ASN A 90 5.84 18.13 0.60
C ASN A 90 5.53 16.84 -0.17
N ALA A 91 4.41 16.18 0.13
CA ALA A 91 3.96 15.00 -0.61
C ALA A 91 3.58 15.34 -2.06
N ALA A 92 2.86 16.44 -2.28
CA ALA A 92 2.47 16.91 -3.60
C ALA A 92 3.69 17.24 -4.47
N ALA A 93 4.66 17.99 -3.91
CA ALA A 93 5.91 18.30 -4.59
C ALA A 93 6.70 17.05 -4.99
N ARG A 94 6.74 16.02 -4.13
CA ARG A 94 7.43 14.76 -4.41
C ARG A 94 6.86 14.02 -5.63
N PHE A 95 5.55 14.09 -5.85
CA PHE A 95 4.87 13.39 -6.95
C PHE A 95 4.44 14.31 -8.09
N ASN A 96 4.93 15.56 -8.10
CA ASN A 96 4.59 16.58 -9.08
C ASN A 96 3.07 16.79 -9.23
N TYR A 97 2.39 16.87 -8.09
CA TYR A 97 0.96 17.17 -8.01
C TYR A 97 0.71 18.61 -7.60
N ASP A 98 -0.35 19.19 -8.16
CA ASP A 98 -0.88 20.48 -7.73
C ASP A 98 -1.91 20.30 -6.61
N LEU A 99 -1.90 21.20 -5.63
CA LEU A 99 -2.94 21.28 -4.61
C LEU A 99 -4.05 22.22 -5.07
N ILE A 100 -5.27 21.70 -5.15
CA ILE A 100 -6.47 22.48 -5.47
C ILE A 100 -7.25 22.72 -4.17
N GLY A 101 -7.50 23.99 -3.83
CA GLY A 101 -8.47 24.35 -2.79
C GLY A 101 -7.93 24.86 -1.44
N THR A 102 -6.64 25.18 -1.31
CA THR A 102 -6.13 25.80 -0.07
C THR A 102 -5.02 26.81 -0.37
N PRO A 103 -5.18 28.12 -0.08
CA PRO A 103 -4.05 29.02 -0.06
C PRO A 103 -3.30 28.81 1.26
N TYR A 104 -2.26 27.99 1.27
CA TYR A 104 -1.23 28.11 2.31
C TYR A 104 -0.43 29.37 1.99
N ARG A 105 -0.66 30.45 2.75
CA ARG A 105 0.26 31.60 2.79
C ARG A 105 1.22 31.40 3.96
N PRO A 106 2.54 31.41 3.72
CA PRO A 106 3.54 31.29 4.78
C PRO A 106 3.47 32.46 5.77
#